data_AF-A0A6A5ADK1-F1
#
_entry.id   AF-A0A6A5ADK1-F1
#
_cell.length_a   1.000
_cell.length_b   1.000
_cell.length_c   1.000
_cell.angle_alpha   90.00
_cell.angle_beta   90.00
_cell.angle_gamma   90.00
#
_symmetry.space_group_name_H-M   'P 1'
#
loop_
_entity.id
_entity.type
_entity.pdbx_description
1 polymer ?
#
loop_
_entity_poly.entity_id
_entity_poly.type
_entity_poly.pdbx_seq_one_letter_code
_entity_poly.pdbx_strand_id
1 'polypeptide(L)'
;MKPTAFFTPMTLIMTMMVQDASAHGRLLVPPHRGYIGKLPQFSGLVPINFSDHGLSGGGIGQTKGGKHGICGDSYSGKRLHETGGEFAKFPINAK
;
A
#
# COMPACT_ATOMS: atom_id res chain seq x y z
N MET A 1 48.53 -20.95 13.47
CA MET A 1 47.37 -21.45 12.71
C MET A 1 46.38 -20.28 12.58
N LYS A 2 46.05 -19.83 11.37
CA LYS A 2 45.14 -18.69 11.14
C LYS A 2 43.68 -19.18 11.28
N PRO A 3 42.84 -18.60 12.14
CA PRO A 3 41.48 -19.08 12.42
C PRO A 3 40.46 -18.66 11.35
N THR A 4 40.92 -18.30 10.15
CA THR A 4 40.07 -17.74 9.08
C THR A 4 39.14 -18.74 8.43
N ALA A 5 39.40 -20.05 8.57
CA ALA A 5 38.62 -21.10 7.88
C ALA A 5 37.25 -21.39 8.52
N PHE A 6 37.02 -21.00 9.79
CA PHE A 6 35.77 -21.31 10.50
C PHE A 6 34.72 -20.19 10.40
N PHE A 7 35.17 -18.94 10.23
CA PHE A 7 34.26 -17.78 10.14
C PHE A 7 33.57 -17.66 8.77
N THR A 8 34.22 -18.13 7.70
CA THR A 8 33.72 -18.02 6.33
C THR A 8 32.41 -18.79 6.04
N PRO A 9 32.21 -20.06 6.45
CA PRO A 9 30.94 -20.75 6.23
C PRO A 9 29.80 -20.11 7.02
N MET A 10 30.07 -19.63 8.25
CA MET A 10 29.06 -18.99 9.09
C MET A 10 28.54 -17.69 8.46
N THR A 11 29.43 -16.87 7.89
CA THR A 11 29.03 -15.65 7.17
C THR A 11 28.20 -15.93 5.92
N LEU A 12 28.48 -17.01 5.20
CA LEU A 12 27.73 -17.39 4.00
C LEU A 12 26.30 -17.86 4.33
N ILE A 13 26.14 -18.59 5.44
CA ILE A 13 24.81 -19.02 5.90
C ILE A 13 23.95 -17.81 6.31
N MET A 14 24.55 -16.82 6.99
CA MET A 14 23.84 -15.61 7.40
C MET A 14 23.41 -14.72 6.22
N THR A 15 24.21 -14.62 5.15
CA THR A 15 23.82 -13.84 3.97
C THR A 15 22.68 -14.49 3.18
N MET A 16 22.58 -15.82 3.18
CA MET A 16 21.45 -16.53 2.55
C MET A 16 20.11 -16.31 3.26
N MET A 17 20.12 -15.82 4.50
CA MET A 17 18.89 -15.51 5.26
C MET A 17 18.37 -14.08 5.01
N VAL A 18 19.04 -13.29 4.15
CA VAL A 18 18.55 -11.98 3.74
C VAL A 18 17.36 -12.18 2.80
N GLN A 19 16.14 -12.03 3.33
CA GLN A 19 14.91 -12.04 2.56
C GLN A 19 14.62 -10.64 2.02
N ASP A 20 14.04 -10.57 0.82
CA ASP A 20 13.56 -9.33 0.24
C ASP A 20 12.25 -8.91 0.92
N ALA A 21 12.21 -7.70 1.47
CA ALA A 21 11.03 -7.20 2.17
C ALA A 21 10.14 -6.41 1.21
N SER A 22 9.07 -7.05 0.71
CA SER A 22 8.05 -6.35 -0.08
C SER A 22 7.11 -5.57 0.83
N ALA A 23 7.51 -4.35 1.18
CA ALA A 23 6.72 -3.46 2.03
C ALA A 23 5.55 -2.83 1.24
N HIS A 24 4.35 -2.92 1.83
CA HIS A 24 3.17 -2.18 1.39
C HIS A 24 2.89 -1.04 2.37
N GLY A 25 2.45 0.10 1.85
CA GLY A 25 2.33 1.34 2.61
C GLY A 25 0.98 2.02 2.40
N ARG A 26 0.59 2.83 3.38
CA ARG A 26 -0.57 3.70 3.30
C ARG A 26 -0.33 5.02 4.00
N LEU A 27 -1.04 6.06 3.58
CA LEU A 27 -1.01 7.35 4.26
C LEU A 27 -1.98 7.33 5.45
N LEU A 28 -1.42 7.49 6.65
CA LEU A 28 -2.16 7.47 7.92
C LEU A 28 -2.63 8.86 8.35
N VAL A 29 -1.81 9.90 8.12
CA VAL A 29 -2.07 11.28 8.57
C VAL A 29 -1.73 12.26 7.42
N PRO A 30 -2.71 13.01 6.89
CA PRO A 30 -4.15 12.83 7.09
C PRO A 30 -4.61 11.44 6.58
N PRO A 31 -5.64 10.83 7.18
CA PRO A 31 -6.07 9.48 6.79
C PRO A 31 -6.56 9.47 5.34
N HIS A 32 -5.88 8.70 4.49
CA HIS A 32 -6.31 8.59 3.09
C HIS A 32 -7.62 7.80 2.97
N ARG A 33 -8.27 7.91 1.81
CA ARG A 33 -9.62 7.38 1.57
C ARG A 33 -9.74 5.86 1.75
N GLY A 34 -8.68 5.09 1.53
CA GLY A 34 -8.67 3.65 1.82
C GLY A 34 -8.61 3.34 3.32
N TYR A 35 -7.91 4.16 4.11
CA TYR A 35 -7.73 3.94 5.54
C TYR A 35 -8.87 4.52 6.40
N ILE A 36 -9.51 5.60 5.94
CA ILE A 36 -10.42 6.41 6.76
C ILE A 36 -11.59 5.63 7.36
N GLY A 37 -12.11 4.60 6.67
CA GLY A 37 -13.17 3.74 7.17
C GLY A 37 -12.79 2.90 8.41
N LYS A 38 -11.49 2.73 8.69
CA LYS A 38 -10.99 2.04 9.91
C LYS A 38 -11.04 2.93 11.15
N LEU A 39 -11.24 4.23 10.98
CA LEU A 39 -11.28 5.17 12.09
C LEU A 39 -12.69 5.21 12.69
N PRO A 40 -12.83 5.16 14.04
CA PRO A 40 -14.14 5.21 14.69
C PRO A 40 -15.00 6.40 14.28
N GLN A 41 -14.38 7.55 13.97
CA GLN A 41 -15.07 8.79 13.62
C GLN A 41 -15.85 8.70 12.29
N PHE A 42 -15.48 7.77 11.41
CA PHE A 42 -16.10 7.58 10.10
C PHE A 42 -16.86 6.25 9.98
N SER A 43 -17.05 5.56 11.11
CA SER A 43 -17.80 4.29 11.16
C SER A 43 -19.25 4.52 10.71
N GLY A 44 -19.73 3.66 9.81
CA GLY A 44 -21.05 3.79 9.19
C GLY A 44 -21.15 4.78 8.02
N LEU A 45 -20.15 5.65 7.81
CA LEU A 45 -20.10 6.58 6.66
C LEU A 45 -19.26 6.03 5.51
N VAL A 46 -18.05 5.54 5.82
CA VAL A 46 -17.12 4.98 4.83
C VAL A 46 -16.90 3.50 5.17
N PRO A 47 -17.10 2.58 4.22
CA PRO A 47 -16.84 1.16 4.47
C PRO A 47 -15.35 0.90 4.72
N ILE A 48 -15.05 -0.14 5.50
CA ILE A 48 -13.68 -0.54 5.80
C ILE A 48 -13.06 -1.17 4.54
N ASN A 49 -11.99 -0.58 4.01
CA ASN A 49 -11.13 -1.23 3.02
C ASN A 49 -10.02 -2.02 3.75
N PHE A 50 -10.08 -3.35 3.70
CA PHE A 50 -9.05 -4.20 4.28
C PHE A 50 -7.73 -4.19 3.47
N SER A 51 -7.80 -3.83 2.20
CA SER A 51 -6.67 -3.76 1.25
C SER A 51 -6.13 -2.33 1.08
N ASP A 52 -6.35 -1.45 2.05
CA ASP A 52 -5.98 -0.02 2.01
C ASP A 52 -4.48 0.27 1.85
N HIS A 53 -3.61 -0.68 2.21
CA HIS A 53 -2.17 -0.64 1.92
C HIS A 53 -1.78 -1.03 0.48
N GLY A 54 -2.74 -1.43 -0.36
CA GLY A 54 -2.52 -2.03 -1.68
C GLY A 54 -2.80 -1.12 -2.88
N LEU A 55 -2.87 0.21 -2.67
CA LEU A 55 -3.25 1.18 -3.71
C LEU A 55 -2.08 1.55 -4.64
N SER A 56 -1.54 0.53 -5.34
CA SER A 56 -0.33 0.62 -6.16
C SER A 56 -0.58 0.94 -7.64
N GLY A 57 -1.74 1.52 -7.99
CA GLY A 57 -2.10 1.81 -9.38
C GLY A 57 -2.41 0.58 -10.22
N GLY A 58 -2.75 -0.55 -9.58
CA GLY A 58 -2.94 -1.85 -10.24
C GLY A 58 -1.66 -2.69 -10.35
N GLY A 59 -0.58 -2.29 -9.68
CA GLY A 59 0.69 -3.01 -9.62
C GLY A 59 1.68 -2.62 -10.71
N ILE A 60 2.94 -3.05 -10.55
CA ILE A 60 4.06 -2.62 -11.39
C ILE A 60 3.87 -2.92 -12.89
N GLY A 61 3.07 -3.94 -13.24
CA GLY A 61 2.72 -4.25 -14.62
C GLY A 61 1.80 -3.20 -15.26
N GLN A 62 0.86 -2.64 -14.50
CA GLN A 62 -0.09 -1.65 -14.99
C GLN A 62 0.51 -0.24 -15.03
N THR A 63 1.44 0.06 -14.11
CA THR A 63 2.05 1.39 -14.00
C THR A 63 3.24 1.63 -14.93
N LYS A 64 3.70 0.62 -15.70
CA LYS A 64 4.86 0.73 -16.62
C LYS A 64 4.75 1.90 -17.61
N GLY A 65 3.53 2.22 -18.04
CA GLY A 65 3.25 3.32 -18.97
C GLY A 65 2.97 4.66 -18.29
N GLY A 66 3.24 4.79 -16.99
CA GLY A 66 2.96 6.00 -16.20
C GLY A 66 1.48 6.25 -15.90
N LYS A 67 0.59 5.39 -16.40
CA LYS A 67 -0.86 5.51 -16.19
C LYS A 67 -1.25 4.86 -14.85
N HIS A 68 -1.87 5.65 -13.98
CA HIS A 68 -2.47 5.17 -12.73
C HIS A 68 -3.65 6.07 -12.35
N GLY A 69 -4.53 5.61 -11.48
CA GLY A 69 -5.56 6.45 -10.89
C GLY A 69 -4.97 7.49 -9.95
N ILE A 70 -5.64 8.63 -9.80
CA ILE A 70 -5.11 9.74 -8.99
C ILE A 70 -5.08 9.37 -7.50
N CYS A 71 -5.98 8.47 -7.07
CA CYS A 71 -6.06 7.97 -5.70
C CYS A 71 -5.47 6.55 -5.52
N GLY A 72 -4.62 6.08 -6.45
CA GLY A 72 -3.92 4.80 -6.34
C GLY A 72 -4.70 3.57 -6.86
N ASP A 73 -5.91 3.76 -7.38
CA ASP A 73 -6.64 2.73 -8.13
C ASP A 73 -5.99 2.44 -9.51
N SER A 74 -6.31 1.29 -10.11
CA SER A 74 -5.85 0.95 -11.47
C SER A 74 -6.38 1.94 -12.51
N TYR A 75 -5.55 2.32 -13.49
CA TYR A 75 -5.98 3.24 -14.55
C TYR A 75 -7.16 2.69 -15.37
N SER A 76 -7.18 1.40 -15.69
CA SER A 76 -8.23 0.77 -16.49
C SER A 76 -9.41 0.24 -15.66
N GLY A 77 -9.27 0.22 -14.33
CA GLY A 77 -10.25 -0.36 -13.40
C GLY A 77 -11.21 0.66 -12.80
N LYS A 78 -12.09 0.15 -11.94
CA LYS A 78 -13.01 0.98 -11.14
C LYS A 78 -12.22 1.83 -10.15
N ARG A 79 -12.52 3.13 -10.09
CA ARG A 79 -11.86 4.10 -9.22
C ARG A 79 -12.64 4.27 -7.91
N LEU A 80 -12.44 3.33 -6.98
CA LEU A 80 -13.19 3.26 -5.72
C LEU A 80 -12.80 4.36 -4.73
N HIS A 81 -11.59 4.90 -4.84
CA HIS A 81 -11.04 5.91 -3.93
C HIS A 81 -11.11 7.32 -4.51
N GLU A 82 -11.52 7.48 -5.77
CA GLU A 82 -11.80 8.79 -6.37
C GLU A 82 -13.19 9.29 -5.97
N THR A 83 -13.43 10.60 -6.06
CA THR A 83 -14.67 11.23 -5.55
C THR A 83 -15.91 10.60 -6.19
N GLY A 84 -16.91 10.23 -5.36
CA GLY A 84 -18.08 9.46 -5.80
C GLY A 84 -17.90 7.94 -5.75
N GLY A 85 -16.68 7.47 -5.52
CA GLY A 85 -16.36 6.07 -5.28
C GLY A 85 -16.85 5.55 -3.92
N GLU A 86 -16.67 4.25 -3.72
CA GLU A 86 -17.11 3.53 -2.52
C GLU A 86 -16.42 4.03 -1.25
N PHE A 87 -15.13 4.36 -1.34
CA PHE A 87 -14.32 4.81 -0.21
C PHE A 87 -14.18 6.34 -0.14
N ALA A 88 -14.84 7.06 -1.05
CA ALA A 88 -14.78 8.52 -1.18
C ALA A 88 -16.16 9.16 -0.98
N LYS A 89 -16.82 8.83 0.14
CA LYS A 89 -18.20 9.24 0.47
C LYS A 89 -18.34 10.67 0.99
N PHE A 90 -17.25 11.43 1.04
CA PHE A 90 -17.31 12.80 1.55
C PHE A 90 -18.09 13.71 0.58
N PRO A 91 -18.97 14.58 1.12
CA PRO A 91 -19.79 15.46 0.29
C PRO A 91 -18.91 16.42 -0.50
N ILE A 92 -19.22 16.55 -1.79
CA ILE A 92 -18.57 17.48 -2.74
C ILE A 92 -18.87 18.96 -2.45
N ASN A 93 -19.65 19.27 -1.41
CA ASN A 93 -19.94 20.62 -0.95
C ASN A 93 -20.15 20.60 0.56
N ALA A 94 -19.15 21.01 1.34
CA ALA A 94 -19.44 21.56 2.66
C ALA A 94 -20.12 22.92 2.42
N LYS A 95 -21.46 22.95 2.52
CA LYS A 95 -22.18 24.20 2.77
C LYS A 95 -22.25 24.41 4.28
#